data_AF-A0A7C2I9Y3-F1
#
_entry.id   AF-A0A7C2I9Y3-F1
#
_cell.length_a   1.000
_cell.length_b   1.000
_cell.length_c   1.000
_cell.angle_alpha   90.00
_cell.angle_beta   90.00
_cell.angle_gamma   90.00
#
_symmetry.space_group_name_H-M   'P 1'
#
loop_
_entity.id
_entity.type
_entity.pdbx_description
1 polymer ?
#
loop_
_entity_poly.entity_id
_entity_poly.type
_entity_poly.pdbx_seq_one_letter_code
_entity_poly.pdbx_strand_id
1 'polypeptide(L)'
;EGMSDLSDLLRIKEAWGEIVGAELAARSKPYKLDKKRLSVGARSHAWAQELHYAVEEVKDKVRNGLGIEIEDVIIKKINLK
;
A
#
# COMPACT_ATOMS: atom_id res chain seq x y z
N GLU A 1 -12.74 15.59 5.61
CA GLU A 1 -12.33 14.17 5.45
C GLU A 1 -11.15 14.02 4.49
N GLY A 2 -11.17 14.49 3.23
CA GLY A 2 -10.07 14.21 2.28
C GLY A 2 -8.64 14.72 2.58
N MET A 3 -8.42 15.55 3.61
CA MET A 3 -7.08 16.06 3.96
C MET A 3 -6.28 15.07 4.83
N SER A 4 -6.97 14.26 5.64
CA SER A 4 -6.35 13.18 6.42
C SER A 4 -5.90 12.04 5.51
N ASP A 5 -6.74 11.59 4.57
CA ASP A 5 -6.39 10.48 3.66
C ASP A 5 -5.13 10.77 2.82
N LEU A 6 -4.95 12.01 2.38
CA LEU A 6 -3.76 12.41 1.65
C LEU A 6 -2.50 12.35 2.53
N SER A 7 -2.60 12.84 3.76
CA SER A 7 -1.50 12.84 4.72
C SER A 7 -1.11 11.40 5.08
N ASP A 8 -2.09 10.54 5.35
CA ASP A 8 -1.90 9.12 5.63
C ASP A 8 -1.28 8.38 4.42
N LEU A 9 -1.75 8.67 3.20
CA LEU A 9 -1.17 8.10 1.99
C LEU A 9 0.31 8.47 1.81
N LEU A 10 0.70 9.70 2.13
CA LEU A 10 2.10 10.14 2.05
C LEU A 10 2.95 9.37 3.08
N ARG A 11 2.48 9.25 4.32
CA ARG A 11 3.17 8.47 5.36
C ARG A 11 3.33 7.00 4.97
N ILE A 12 2.29 6.40 4.40
CA ILE A 12 2.35 5.02 3.88
C ILE A 12 3.34 4.91 2.73
N LYS A 13 3.40 5.90 1.82
CA LYS A 13 4.38 5.91 0.71
C LYS A 13 5.81 5.97 1.21
N GLU A 14 6.08 6.81 2.21
CA GLU A 14 7.42 6.96 2.80
C GLU A 14 7.84 5.67 3.51
N ALA A 15 6.95 5.06 4.28
CA ALA A 15 7.21 3.81 4.99
C ALA A 15 7.06 2.55 4.12
N TRP A 16 6.63 2.67 2.85
CA TRP A 16 6.26 1.51 2.02
C TRP A 16 7.40 0.52 1.87
N GLY A 17 8.63 1.03 1.70
CA GLY A 17 9.85 0.22 1.61
C GLY A 17 10.10 -0.64 2.85
N GLU A 18 9.76 -0.15 4.04
CA GLU A 18 9.91 -0.88 5.30
C GLU A 18 8.74 -1.84 5.52
N ILE A 19 7.54 -1.48 5.07
CA ILE A 19 6.32 -2.28 5.22
C ILE A 19 6.40 -3.54 4.35
N VAL A 20 6.60 -3.40 3.04
CA VAL A 20 6.60 -4.54 2.09
C VAL A 20 8.01 -5.05 1.74
N GLY A 21 9.05 -4.34 2.16
CA GLY A 21 10.43 -4.62 1.74
C GLY A 21 10.80 -3.97 0.40
N ALA A 22 12.10 -3.78 0.20
CA ALA A 22 12.66 -3.05 -0.95
C ALA A 22 12.23 -3.63 -2.31
N GLU A 23 12.11 -4.95 -2.43
CA GLU A 23 11.77 -5.62 -3.68
C GLU A 23 10.32 -5.38 -4.14
N LEU A 24 9.37 -5.47 -3.21
CA LEU A 24 7.97 -5.17 -3.48
C LEU A 24 7.78 -3.67 -3.65
N ALA A 25 8.45 -2.83 -2.85
CA ALA A 25 8.36 -1.38 -2.97
C ALA A 25 8.92 -0.83 -4.30
N ALA A 26 9.94 -1.47 -4.87
CA ALA A 26 10.45 -1.10 -6.19
C ALA A 26 9.45 -1.43 -7.33
N ARG A 27 8.51 -2.33 -7.10
CA ARG A 27 7.62 -2.91 -8.13
C ARG A 27 6.14 -2.72 -7.81
N SER A 28 5.83 -2.04 -6.72
CA SER A 28 4.51 -1.68 -6.27
C SER A 28 4.53 -0.32 -5.58
N LYS A 29 3.45 0.45 -5.70
CA LYS A 29 3.31 1.69 -4.96
C LYS A 29 1.87 1.96 -4.56
N PRO A 30 1.61 2.40 -3.32
CA PRO A 30 0.31 2.91 -2.94
C PRO A 30 0.07 4.23 -3.69
N TYR A 31 -1.10 4.37 -4.29
CA TYR A 31 -1.43 5.56 -5.10
C TYR A 31 -2.70 6.27 -4.68
N LYS A 32 -3.56 5.64 -3.87
CA LYS A 32 -4.76 6.25 -3.34
C LYS A 32 -5.11 5.62 -2.00
N LEU A 33 -5.52 6.44 -1.04
CA LEU A 33 -6.19 6.02 0.18
C LEU A 33 -7.54 6.73 0.21
N ASP A 34 -8.61 5.99 0.45
CA ASP A 34 -9.97 6.54 0.53
C ASP A 34 -10.77 5.68 1.49
N LYS A 35 -11.37 6.27 2.53
CA LYS A 35 -12.27 5.54 3.45
C LYS A 35 -11.66 4.23 3.97
N LYS A 36 -10.42 4.28 4.47
CA LYS A 36 -9.65 3.11 4.97
C LYS A 36 -9.39 2.03 3.90
N ARG A 37 -9.49 2.37 2.62
CA ARG A 37 -9.18 1.49 1.49
C ARG A 37 -7.92 1.95 0.78
N LEU A 38 -6.86 1.15 0.86
CA LEU A 38 -5.59 1.43 0.20
C LEU A 38 -5.57 0.84 -1.20
N SER A 39 -5.40 1.68 -2.20
CA SER A 39 -5.17 1.24 -3.57
C SER A 39 -3.67 1.19 -3.85
N VAL A 40 -3.18 -0.01 -4.17
CA VAL A 40 -1.79 -0.28 -4.50
C VAL A 40 -1.67 -0.69 -5.95
N GLY A 41 -0.74 -0.05 -6.65
CA GLY A 41 -0.44 -0.33 -8.03
C GLY A 41 0.79 -1.22 -8.13
N ALA A 42 0.68 -2.39 -8.76
CA ALA A 42 1.79 -3.31 -9.00
C ALA A 42 2.20 -3.32 -10.48
N ARG A 43 3.49 -3.51 -10.77
CA ARG A 43 4.05 -3.49 -12.14
C ARG A 43 3.56 -4.64 -13.02
N SER A 44 3.22 -5.78 -12.44
CA SER A 44 2.85 -7.00 -13.17
C SER A 44 1.93 -7.88 -12.33
N HIS A 45 1.24 -8.84 -12.96
CA HIS A 45 0.36 -9.78 -12.23
C HIS A 45 1.10 -10.59 -11.16
N ALA A 46 2.33 -11.03 -11.42
CA ALA A 46 3.14 -11.74 -10.42
C ALA A 46 3.30 -10.90 -9.14
N TRP A 47 3.72 -9.64 -9.26
CA TRP A 47 3.86 -8.73 -8.10
C TRP A 47 2.53 -8.40 -7.44
N ALA A 48 1.45 -8.32 -8.21
CA ALA A 48 0.12 -8.15 -7.64
C ALA A 48 -0.28 -9.34 -6.77
N GLN A 49 0.05 -10.56 -7.21
CA GLN A 49 -0.21 -11.79 -6.48
C GLN A 49 0.63 -11.88 -5.20
N GLU A 50 1.94 -11.59 -5.28
CA GLU A 50 2.82 -11.54 -4.11
C GLU A 50 2.30 -10.54 -3.07
N LEU A 51 1.90 -9.34 -3.52
CA LEU A 51 1.37 -8.31 -2.64
C LEU A 51 0.03 -8.71 -2.02
N HIS A 52 -0.75 -9.55 -2.70
CA HIS A 52 -2.00 -10.10 -2.20
C HIS A 52 -1.76 -11.11 -1.09
N TYR A 53 -0.68 -11.89 -1.15
CA TYR A 53 -0.27 -12.74 -0.02
C TYR A 53 0.28 -11.93 1.16
N ALA A 54 0.95 -10.81 0.88
CA ALA A 54 1.47 -9.91 1.90
C ALA A 54 0.42 -8.93 2.48
N VAL A 55 -0.84 -8.97 2.02
CA VAL A 55 -1.84 -7.93 2.35
C VAL A 55 -2.15 -7.85 3.84
N GLU A 56 -2.24 -8.99 4.52
CA GLU A 56 -2.53 -9.04 5.95
C GLU A 56 -1.36 -8.47 6.75
N GLU A 57 -0.13 -8.84 6.39
CA GLU A 57 1.08 -8.28 6.99
C GLU A 57 1.20 -6.77 6.75
N VAL A 58 0.86 -6.30 5.54
CA VAL A 58 0.83 -4.87 5.21
C VAL A 58 -0.15 -4.13 6.10
N LYS A 59 -1.37 -4.64 6.28
CA LYS A 59 -2.38 -4.03 7.15
C LYS A 59 -1.88 -3.96 8.59
N ASP A 60 -1.29 -5.04 9.10
CA ASP A 60 -0.73 -5.08 10.45
C ASP A 60 0.40 -4.06 10.63
N LYS A 61 1.38 -4.05 9.72
CA LYS A 61 2.52 -3.11 9.77
C LYS A 61 2.09 -1.66 9.59
N VAL A 62 1.12 -1.36 8.73
CA VAL A 62 0.58 0.00 8.57
C VAL A 62 -0.14 0.44 9.85
N ARG A 63 -0.93 -0.45 10.45
CA ARG A 63 -1.63 -0.17 11.70
C ARG A 63 -0.66 0.03 12.86
N ASN A 64 0.30 -0.88 13.04
CA ASN A 64 1.25 -0.87 14.15
C ASN A 64 2.32 0.22 13.98
N GLY A 65 2.85 0.38 12.77
CA GLY A 65 3.91 1.35 12.47
C GLY A 65 3.42 2.79 12.32
N LEU A 66 2.27 3.01 11.70
CA LEU A 66 1.77 4.36 11.38
C LEU A 66 0.53 4.78 12.19
N GLY A 67 -0.14 3.83 12.86
CA GLY A 67 -1.41 4.07 13.53
C GLY A 67 -2.60 4.18 12.57
N ILE A 68 -2.44 3.76 11.32
CA ILE A 68 -3.46 3.93 10.27
C ILE A 68 -4.21 2.61 10.08
N GLU A 69 -5.52 2.65 10.22
CA GLU A 69 -6.36 1.47 10.03
C GLU A 69 -6.79 1.32 8.58
N ILE A 70 -6.47 0.16 7.98
CA ILE A 70 -6.80 -0.16 6.59
C ILE A 70 -7.71 -1.39 6.59
N GLU A 71 -8.96 -1.20 6.18
CA GLU A 71 -9.95 -2.27 6.11
C GLU A 71 -9.79 -3.10 4.84
N ASP A 72 -9.49 -2.43 3.72
CA ASP A 72 -9.44 -3.07 2.40
C ASP A 72 -8.22 -2.62 1.60
N VAL A 73 -7.61 -3.55 0.85
CA VAL A 73 -6.46 -3.25 0.01
C VAL A 73 -6.77 -3.70 -1.41
N ILE A 74 -6.88 -2.73 -2.31
CA ILE A 74 -7.14 -3.00 -3.73
C ILE A 74 -5.83 -2.96 -4.48
N ILE A 75 -5.45 -4.11 -5.03
CA ILE A 75 -4.25 -4.26 -5.84
C ILE A 75 -4.66 -4.18 -7.30
N LYS A 76 -4.10 -3.21 -8.04
CA LYS A 76 -4.29 -3.09 -9.48
C LYS A 76 -2.96 -3.17 -10.20
N LYS A 77 -2.96 -3.86 -11.35
CA LYS A 77 -1.83 -3.74 -12.28
C LYS A 77 -1.80 -2.30 -12.81
N ILE A 78 -0.69 -1.60 -12.60
CA ILE A 78 -0.44 -0.29 -13.20
C ILE A 78 0.88 -0.29 -13.95
N ASN A 79 0.96 0.51 -15.01
CA ASN A 79 2.23 0.76 -15.67
C ASN A 79 3.05 1.73 -14.79
N LEU A 80 3.94 1.19 -13.94
CA LEU A 80 4.94 1.99 -13.26
C LEU A 80 5.88 2.55 -14.34
N LYS A 81 5.69 3.83 -14.67
CA LYS A 81 6.50 4.58 -15.62
C LYS A 81 7.76 5.09 -14.95
#